data_AF-A0A1T3CFD1-F1
#
_entry.id   AF-A0A1T3CFD1-F1
#
_cell.length_a   1.000
_cell.length_b   1.000
_cell.length_c   1.000
_cell.angle_alpha   90.00
_cell.angle_beta   90.00
_cell.angle_gamma   90.00
#
_symmetry.space_group_name_H-M   'P 1'
#
loop_
_entity.id
_entity.type
_entity.pdbx_description
1 polymer ?
#
loop_
_entity_poly.entity_id
_entity_poly.type
_entity_poly.pdbx_seq_one_letter_code
_entity_poly.pdbx_strand_id
1 'polypeptide(L)'
;MSHEQQSSVQRLIVRTESPPPSVLVQETVTITREDALAAVGSLIDTMHEFRRIRDLSTQLKETLTEPMVIVLPPDKKMWLARWAAVLGLDDIERWVERATEDKQQHSWIKVGENPLLWSSRGPAAILDEMEQVLEVERVNEAVRERKLRVLINQMRLYIPHTEP
;
A
#
# COMPACT_ATOMS: atom_id res chain seq x y z
N MET A 1 27.46 18.12 -14.61
CA MET A 1 26.69 17.16 -15.42
C MET A 1 25.56 16.64 -14.55
N SER A 2 24.34 17.11 -14.80
CA SER A 2 23.16 16.78 -14.00
C SER A 2 22.35 15.74 -14.75
N HIS A 3 22.17 14.56 -14.17
CA HIS A 3 21.26 13.55 -14.70
C HIS A 3 19.91 13.73 -14.01
N GLU A 4 18.94 14.32 -14.71
CA GLU A 4 17.53 14.20 -14.37
C GLU A 4 17.07 12.77 -14.69
N GLN A 5 16.74 11.98 -13.67
CA GLN A 5 16.04 10.71 -13.84
C GLN A 5 14.55 11.00 -14.05
N GLN A 6 14.13 11.02 -15.31
CA GLN A 6 12.72 11.08 -15.68
C GLN A 6 12.06 9.71 -15.43
N SER A 7 11.31 9.62 -14.34
CA SER A 7 10.36 8.53 -14.06
C SER A 7 9.27 8.51 -15.14
N SER A 8 9.31 7.52 -16.03
CA SER A 8 8.33 7.35 -17.12
C SER A 8 7.20 6.42 -16.66
N VAL A 9 6.08 7.00 -16.24
CA VAL A 9 4.85 6.25 -15.90
C VAL A 9 4.06 5.99 -17.19
N GLN A 10 4.05 4.76 -17.69
CA GLN A 10 3.14 4.34 -18.77
C GLN A 10 1.81 3.86 -18.17
N ARG A 11 0.75 4.67 -18.33
CA ARG A 11 -0.62 4.33 -17.90
C ARG A 11 -1.37 3.69 -19.07
N LEU A 12 -1.72 2.41 -18.96
CA LEU A 12 -2.64 1.75 -19.91
C LEU A 12 -4.05 1.77 -19.30
N ILE A 13 -4.96 2.56 -19.88
CA ILE A 13 -6.36 2.63 -19.45
C ILE A 13 -7.16 1.68 -20.35
N VAL A 14 -7.53 0.51 -19.84
CA VAL A 14 -8.49 -0.37 -20.51
C VAL A 14 -9.90 -0.01 -20.04
N ARG A 15 -10.75 0.46 -20.96
CA ARG A 15 -12.17 0.74 -20.67
C ARG A 15 -13.00 -0.50 -21.02
N THR A 16 -13.65 -1.10 -20.04
CA THR A 16 -14.72 -2.10 -20.25
C THR A 16 -16.04 -1.51 -19.77
N GLU A 17 -17.08 -1.64 -20.60
CA GLU A 17 -18.41 -1.09 -20.39
C GLU A 17 -19.17 -1.84 -19.27
N SER A 18 -19.55 -1.10 -18.21
CA SER A 18 -20.58 -1.31 -17.15
C SER A 18 -20.80 -2.70 -16.53
N PRO A 19 -20.90 -2.86 -15.19
CA PRO A 19 -21.61 -2.02 -14.19
C PRO A 19 -20.62 -1.17 -13.36
N PRO A 20 -21.02 -0.37 -12.33
CA PRO A 20 -20.24 0.80 -11.90
C PRO A 20 -18.80 0.37 -11.61
N PRO A 21 -17.79 0.99 -12.25
CA PRO A 21 -16.48 0.42 -12.23
C PRO A 21 -15.96 0.54 -10.80
N SER A 22 -15.95 -0.56 -10.06
CA SER A 22 -14.92 -0.79 -9.05
C SER A 22 -13.61 -0.74 -9.84
N VAL A 23 -13.06 0.46 -10.01
CA VAL A 23 -11.81 0.67 -10.73
C VAL A 23 -10.74 0.01 -9.87
N LEU A 24 -10.41 -1.23 -10.22
CA LEU A 24 -9.29 -1.95 -9.64
C LEU A 24 -8.03 -1.22 -10.10
N VAL A 25 -7.41 -0.50 -9.17
CA VAL A 25 -6.18 0.22 -9.46
C VAL A 25 -5.04 -0.76 -9.22
N GLN A 26 -4.27 -0.98 -10.26
CA GLN A 26 -3.01 -1.69 -10.20
C GLN A 26 -1.93 -0.67 -9.91
N GLU A 27 -1.48 -0.60 -8.65
CA GLU A 27 -0.34 0.22 -8.26
C GLU A 27 0.90 -0.67 -8.18
N THR A 28 1.98 -0.26 -8.85
CA THR A 28 3.28 -0.90 -8.63
C THR A 28 3.86 -0.34 -7.36
N VAL A 29 3.82 -1.14 -6.30
CA VAL A 29 4.44 -0.81 -5.01
C VAL A 29 5.85 -1.37 -5.02
N THR A 30 6.82 -0.59 -4.56
CA THR A 30 8.20 -1.02 -4.40
C THR A 30 8.61 -0.81 -2.95
N ILE A 31 9.32 -1.79 -2.38
CA ILE A 31 9.98 -1.67 -1.09
C ILE A 31 11.47 -1.89 -1.27
N THR A 32 12.27 -1.03 -0.65
CA THR A 32 13.72 -1.21 -0.60
C THR A 32 14.13 -1.91 0.69
N ARG A 33 15.35 -2.44 0.70
CA ARG A 33 15.97 -2.98 1.90
C ARG A 33 16.04 -1.95 3.03
N GLU A 34 16.34 -0.70 2.71
CA GLU A 34 16.41 0.38 3.70
C GLU A 34 15.05 0.62 4.35
N ASP A 35 13.98 0.63 3.56
CA ASP A 35 12.60 0.75 4.09
C ASP A 35 12.25 -0.41 5.03
N ALA A 36 12.58 -1.65 4.63
CA ALA A 36 12.34 -2.82 5.45
C ALA A 36 13.17 -2.80 6.75
N LEU A 37 14.44 -2.39 6.68
CA LEU A 37 15.30 -2.25 7.86
C LEU A 37 14.85 -1.11 8.79
N ALA A 38 14.37 0.00 8.24
CA ALA A 38 13.80 1.09 9.03
C ALA A 38 12.55 0.64 9.78
N ALA A 39 11.74 -0.23 9.17
CA ALA A 39 10.50 -0.74 9.78
C ALA A 39 10.75 -1.82 10.86
N VAL A 40 11.61 -2.80 10.58
CA VAL A 40 11.76 -4.00 11.45
C VAL A 40 13.19 -4.29 11.91
N GLY A 41 14.20 -3.60 11.39
CA GLY A 41 15.61 -3.89 11.66
C GLY A 41 15.97 -3.76 13.14
N SER A 42 15.61 -2.63 13.75
CA SER A 42 15.85 -2.40 15.19
C SER A 42 15.11 -3.39 16.09
N LEU A 43 13.89 -3.81 15.70
CA LEU A 43 13.12 -4.82 16.43
C LEU A 43 13.83 -6.17 16.42
N ILE A 44 14.28 -6.61 15.23
CA ILE A 44 15.03 -7.86 15.05
C ILE A 44 16.33 -7.83 15.86
N ASP A 45 17.10 -6.74 15.77
CA ASP A 45 18.39 -6.61 16.48
C ASP A 45 18.19 -6.60 17.99
N THR A 46 17.21 -5.84 18.49
CA THR A 46 16.89 -5.80 19.93
C THR A 46 16.43 -7.16 20.44
N MET A 47 15.59 -7.88 19.68
CA MET A 47 15.12 -9.21 20.06
C MET A 47 16.25 -10.25 20.04
N HIS A 48 17.17 -10.14 19.09
CA HIS A 48 18.34 -11.01 18.99
C HIS A 48 19.29 -10.82 20.19
N GLU A 49 19.52 -9.59 20.61
CA GLU A 49 20.47 -9.27 21.69
C GLU A 49 19.90 -9.49 23.10
N PHE A 50 18.68 -9.04 23.39
CA PHE A 50 18.22 -8.88 24.77
C PHE A 50 17.28 -9.97 25.29
N ARG A 51 16.89 -10.95 24.45
CA ARG A 51 15.89 -12.00 24.79
C ARG A 51 14.58 -11.46 25.43
N ARG A 52 14.27 -10.17 25.28
CA ARG A 52 12.98 -9.56 25.66
C ARG A 52 11.95 -9.90 24.59
N ILE A 53 11.48 -11.14 24.65
CA ILE A 53 10.82 -11.78 23.51
C ILE A 53 9.34 -11.40 23.41
N ARG A 54 8.59 -11.30 24.51
CA ARG A 54 7.12 -11.38 24.40
C ARG A 54 6.46 -10.19 23.69
N ASP A 55 6.73 -8.96 24.12
CA ASP A 55 6.05 -7.78 23.57
C ASP A 55 6.61 -7.39 22.19
N LEU A 56 7.93 -7.48 22.03
CA LEU A 56 8.61 -7.22 20.76
C LEU A 56 8.28 -8.27 19.69
N SER A 57 8.04 -9.53 20.09
CA SER A 57 7.63 -10.58 19.16
C SER A 57 6.23 -10.34 18.60
N THR A 58 5.30 -9.84 19.41
CA THR A 58 3.97 -9.47 18.93
C THR A 58 4.08 -8.30 17.95
N GLN A 59 4.82 -7.25 18.33
CA GLN A 59 5.03 -6.09 17.48
C GLN A 59 5.71 -6.45 16.15
N LEU A 60 6.73 -7.32 16.18
CA LEU A 60 7.41 -7.79 14.98
C LEU A 60 6.44 -8.59 14.09
N LYS A 61 5.63 -9.48 14.67
CA LYS A 61 4.63 -10.26 13.91
C LYS A 61 3.60 -9.36 13.22
N GLU A 62 3.15 -8.30 13.87
CA GLU A 62 2.16 -7.37 13.33
C GLU A 62 2.74 -6.44 12.26
N THR A 63 4.02 -6.09 12.38
CA THR A 63 4.70 -5.17 11.45
C THR A 63 5.26 -5.87 10.22
N LEU A 64 5.69 -7.13 10.35
CA LEU A 64 6.36 -7.87 9.29
C LEU A 64 5.38 -8.23 8.16
N THR A 65 5.83 -8.03 6.93
CA THR A 65 5.09 -8.40 5.72
C THR A 65 5.96 -9.22 4.78
N GLU A 66 5.36 -10.06 3.93
CA GLU A 66 6.10 -10.87 2.93
C GLU A 66 7.06 -10.02 2.06
N PRO A 67 6.67 -8.85 1.52
CA PRO A 67 7.58 -8.01 0.75
C PRO A 67 8.81 -7.54 1.52
N MET A 68 8.68 -7.27 2.82
CA MET A 68 9.82 -6.91 3.68
C MET A 68 10.78 -8.09 3.82
N VAL A 69 10.26 -9.30 4.05
CA VAL A 69 11.07 -10.52 4.17
C VAL A 69 11.89 -10.78 2.89
N ILE A 70 11.34 -10.48 1.72
CA ILE A 70 12.04 -10.64 0.44
C ILE A 70 13.33 -9.81 0.37
N VAL A 71 13.30 -8.55 0.85
CA VAL A 71 14.42 -7.60 0.72
C VAL A 71 15.33 -7.53 1.96
N LEU A 72 14.95 -8.19 3.05
CA LEU A 72 15.76 -8.24 4.27
C LEU A 72 17.13 -8.90 4.00
N PRO A 73 18.18 -8.51 4.73
CA PRO A 73 19.48 -9.18 4.67
C PRO A 73 19.43 -10.67 5.06
N PRO A 74 20.32 -11.52 4.50
CA PRO A 74 20.33 -12.97 4.77
C PRO A 74 20.46 -13.34 6.25
N ASP A 75 21.24 -12.59 7.03
CA ASP A 75 21.41 -12.79 8.47
C ASP A 75 20.08 -12.61 9.22
N LYS A 76 19.31 -11.56 8.88
CA LYS A 76 17.99 -11.30 9.46
C LYS A 76 16.96 -12.34 9.03
N LYS A 77 16.99 -12.78 7.76
CA LYS A 77 16.12 -13.89 7.30
C LYS A 77 16.40 -15.19 8.06
N MET A 78 17.67 -15.52 8.24
CA MET A 78 18.06 -16.73 8.98
C MET A 78 17.62 -16.69 10.44
N TRP A 79 17.72 -15.53 11.09
CA TRP A 79 17.20 -15.35 12.43
C TRP A 79 15.67 -15.45 12.47
N LEU A 80 14.96 -14.80 11.53
CA LEU A 80 13.50 -14.87 11.42
C LEU A 80 13.00 -16.30 11.23
N ALA A 81 13.68 -17.13 10.43
CA ALA A 81 13.33 -18.55 10.28
C ALA A 81 13.38 -19.30 11.61
N ARG A 82 14.43 -19.11 12.41
CA ARG A 82 14.55 -19.75 13.72
C ARG A 82 13.50 -19.25 14.70
N TRP A 83 13.27 -17.95 14.71
CA TRP A 83 12.25 -17.34 15.57
C TRP A 83 10.84 -17.82 15.21
N ALA A 84 10.51 -17.89 13.91
CA ALA A 84 9.24 -18.39 13.42
C ALA A 84 9.03 -19.87 13.79
N ALA A 85 10.05 -20.72 13.61
CA ALA A 85 10.03 -22.14 14.00
C ALA A 85 9.82 -22.36 15.50
N VAL A 86 10.43 -21.54 16.35
CA VAL A 86 10.25 -21.64 17.81
C VAL A 86 8.82 -21.28 18.23
N LEU A 87 8.16 -20.38 17.50
CA LEU A 87 6.82 -19.88 17.83
C LEU A 87 5.69 -20.49 16.99
N GLY A 88 6.01 -21.37 16.03
CA GLY A 88 5.04 -21.98 15.11
C GLY A 88 4.36 -20.97 14.21
N LEU A 89 5.14 -20.07 13.58
CA LEU A 89 4.64 -19.01 12.69
C LEU A 89 4.77 -19.43 11.22
N ASP A 90 3.97 -20.40 10.80
CA ASP A 90 4.02 -21.06 9.48
C ASP A 90 4.04 -20.10 8.28
N ASP A 91 3.31 -18.98 8.35
CA ASP A 91 3.28 -18.00 7.26
C ASP A 91 4.64 -17.29 7.10
N ILE A 92 5.30 -16.97 8.21
CA ILE A 92 6.60 -16.31 8.19
C ILE A 92 7.69 -17.29 7.73
N GLU A 93 7.62 -18.55 8.16
CA GLU A 93 8.50 -19.61 7.65
C GLU A 93 8.38 -19.71 6.13
N ARG A 94 7.16 -19.79 5.61
CA ARG A 94 6.89 -19.84 4.17
C ARG A 94 7.42 -18.61 3.42
N TRP A 95 7.30 -17.41 4.00
CA TRP A 95 7.86 -16.19 3.41
C TRP A 95 9.38 -16.25 3.33
N VAL A 96 10.05 -16.71 4.40
CA VAL A 96 11.51 -16.83 4.44
C VAL A 96 12.00 -17.90 3.47
N GLU A 97 11.32 -19.06 3.39
CA GLU A 97 11.65 -20.13 2.44
C GLU A 97 11.55 -19.67 0.97
N ARG A 98 10.56 -18.84 0.65
CA ARG A 98 10.40 -18.27 -0.70
C ARG A 98 11.40 -17.15 -0.99
N ALA A 99 11.91 -16.49 0.04
CA ALA A 99 12.82 -15.35 -0.06
C ALA A 99 14.29 -15.77 -0.18
N THR A 100 14.62 -16.70 -1.09
CA THR A 100 15.97 -17.27 -1.25
C THR A 100 17.01 -16.28 -1.79
N GLU A 101 16.56 -15.28 -2.55
CA GLU A 101 17.45 -14.29 -3.18
C GLU A 101 17.77 -13.12 -2.24
N ASP A 102 19.00 -12.61 -2.33
CA ASP A 102 19.42 -11.39 -1.62
C ASP A 102 19.07 -10.14 -2.47
N LYS A 103 17.81 -9.67 -2.34
CA LYS A 103 17.31 -8.53 -3.11
C LYS A 103 17.50 -7.22 -2.36
N GLN A 104 17.93 -6.17 -3.07
CA GLN A 104 17.96 -4.80 -2.54
C GLN A 104 16.60 -4.10 -2.63
N GLN A 105 15.76 -4.53 -3.57
CA GLN A 105 14.43 -3.97 -3.80
C GLN A 105 13.48 -5.06 -4.29
N HIS A 106 12.20 -4.91 -3.99
CA HIS A 106 11.15 -5.78 -4.49
C HIS A 106 9.94 -4.93 -4.90
N SER A 107 9.45 -5.17 -6.10
CA SER A 107 8.27 -4.52 -6.65
C SER A 107 7.17 -5.55 -6.89
N TRP A 108 5.94 -5.20 -6.55
CA TRP A 108 4.76 -6.02 -6.81
C TRP A 108 3.57 -5.13 -7.18
N ILE A 109 2.60 -5.73 -7.87
CA ILE A 109 1.35 -5.05 -8.20
C ILE A 109 0.40 -5.22 -7.02
N LYS A 110 0.12 -4.12 -6.31
CA LYS A 110 -0.95 -4.07 -5.34
C LYS A 110 -2.24 -3.72 -6.08
N VAL A 111 -3.16 -4.68 -6.14
CA VAL A 111 -4.53 -4.42 -6.60
C VAL A 111 -5.33 -3.94 -5.40
N GLY A 112 -5.71 -2.67 -5.41
CA GLY A 112 -6.50 -2.07 -4.35
C GLY A 112 -7.66 -1.27 -4.92
N GLU A 113 -8.77 -1.23 -4.19
CA GLU A 113 -9.74 -0.17 -4.36
C GLU A 113 -9.09 1.12 -3.88
N ASN A 114 -8.81 2.05 -4.80
CA ASN A 114 -8.31 3.36 -4.42
C ASN A 114 -9.49 4.33 -4.31
N PRO A 115 -9.97 4.66 -3.10
CA PRO A 115 -11.08 5.60 -2.93
C PRO A 115 -10.74 7.04 -3.36
N LEU A 116 -9.46 7.36 -3.59
CA LEU A 116 -9.00 8.67 -4.07
C LEU A 116 -8.93 8.76 -5.61
N LEU A 117 -8.98 7.63 -6.33
CA LEU A 117 -8.96 7.62 -7.81
C LEU A 117 -10.35 7.65 -8.44
N TRP A 118 -11.40 7.62 -7.63
CA TRP A 118 -12.77 7.95 -8.03
C TRP A 118 -12.82 9.20 -8.93
N SER A 119 -12.02 10.23 -8.61
CA SER A 119 -12.04 11.50 -9.35
C SER A 119 -10.73 11.92 -10.03
N SER A 120 -9.89 10.98 -10.49
CA SER A 120 -8.64 11.32 -11.21
C SER A 120 -8.84 11.89 -12.62
N ARG A 121 -10.07 12.24 -12.95
CA ARG A 121 -10.51 12.89 -14.19
C ARG A 121 -11.01 14.28 -13.78
N GLY A 122 -10.69 15.31 -14.56
CA GLY A 122 -10.92 16.73 -14.21
C GLY A 122 -12.38 17.10 -13.80
N PRO A 123 -12.68 18.39 -13.56
CA PRO A 123 -13.89 18.83 -12.86
C PRO A 123 -15.21 18.27 -13.38
N ALA A 124 -15.34 18.02 -14.70
CA ALA A 124 -16.52 17.39 -15.29
C ALA A 124 -16.79 15.97 -14.75
N ALA A 125 -15.74 15.16 -14.59
CA ALA A 125 -15.89 13.79 -14.09
C ALA A 125 -16.16 13.73 -12.58
N ILE A 126 -15.70 14.72 -11.82
CA ILE A 126 -16.08 14.88 -10.41
C ILE A 126 -17.60 15.13 -10.31
N LEU A 127 -18.14 15.99 -11.18
CA LEU A 127 -19.57 16.29 -11.22
C LEU A 127 -20.42 15.09 -11.63
N ASP A 128 -20.04 14.39 -12.71
CA ASP A 128 -20.73 13.17 -13.16
C ASP A 128 -20.77 12.11 -12.03
N GLU A 129 -19.70 12.02 -11.24
CA GLU A 129 -19.64 11.09 -10.12
C GLU A 129 -20.50 11.54 -8.93
N MET A 130 -20.59 12.85 -8.67
CA MET A 130 -21.50 13.37 -7.65
C MET A 130 -22.96 13.07 -8.01
N GLU A 131 -23.34 13.20 -9.28
CA GLU A 131 -24.67 12.84 -9.77
C GLU A 131 -24.96 11.35 -9.59
N GLN A 132 -24.03 10.48 -9.99
CA GLN A 132 -24.17 9.03 -9.81
C GLN A 132 -24.35 8.63 -8.33
N VAL A 133 -23.66 9.30 -7.40
CA VAL A 133 -23.78 9.02 -5.96
C VAL A 133 -25.17 9.37 -5.43
N LEU A 134 -25.84 10.36 -6.02
CA LEU A 134 -27.21 10.73 -5.66
C LEU A 134 -28.23 9.73 -6.21
N GLU A 135 -27.99 9.17 -7.40
CA GLU A 135 -28.91 8.23 -8.07
C GLU A 135 -28.87 6.80 -7.52
N VAL A 136 -27.83 6.40 -6.79
CA VAL A 136 -27.75 5.02 -6.27
C VAL A 136 -28.64 4.85 -5.03
N GLU A 137 -29.82 4.24 -5.22
CA GLU A 137 -30.79 3.99 -4.14
C GLU A 137 -30.35 2.91 -3.12
N ARG A 138 -29.37 2.06 -3.44
CA ARG A 138 -28.99 0.88 -2.63
C ARG A 138 -27.77 1.07 -1.72
N VAL A 139 -27.22 2.29 -1.61
CA VAL A 139 -26.05 2.57 -0.77
C VAL A 139 -26.48 3.16 0.57
N ASN A 140 -25.83 2.71 1.64
CA ASN A 140 -25.99 3.24 2.99
C ASN A 140 -25.72 4.74 3.01
N GLU A 141 -26.62 5.51 3.62
CA GLU A 141 -26.57 6.98 3.65
C GLU A 141 -25.26 7.52 4.23
N ALA A 142 -24.69 6.89 5.26
CA ALA A 142 -23.41 7.31 5.84
C ALA A 142 -22.23 7.15 4.85
N VAL A 143 -22.31 6.16 3.97
CA VAL A 143 -21.31 5.92 2.92
C VAL A 143 -21.49 6.93 1.79
N ARG A 144 -22.75 7.25 1.44
CA ARG A 144 -23.11 8.28 0.46
C ARG A 144 -22.59 9.65 0.89
N GLU A 145 -22.88 10.07 2.12
CA GLU A 145 -22.41 11.35 2.69
C GLU A 145 -20.89 11.44 2.73
N ARG A 146 -20.20 10.38 3.15
CA ARG A 146 -18.74 10.33 3.18
C ARG A 146 -18.17 10.51 1.77
N LYS A 147 -18.77 9.87 0.76
CA LYS A 147 -18.33 9.98 -0.63
C LYS A 147 -18.57 11.38 -1.21
N LEU A 148 -19.76 11.95 -1.01
CA LEU A 148 -20.06 13.32 -1.43
C LEU A 148 -19.08 14.33 -0.83
N ARG A 149 -18.71 14.16 0.45
CA ARG A 149 -17.74 15.05 1.11
C ARG A 149 -16.35 15.00 0.46
N VAL A 150 -15.90 13.83 0.03
CA VAL A 150 -14.62 13.67 -0.68
C VAL A 150 -14.67 14.37 -2.03
N LEU A 151 -15.72 14.12 -2.83
CA LEU A 151 -15.88 14.73 -4.15
C LEU A 151 -15.97 16.26 -4.10
N ILE A 152 -16.70 16.80 -3.11
CA ILE A 152 -16.78 18.26 -2.88
C ILE A 152 -15.40 18.85 -2.56
N ASN A 153 -14.61 18.19 -1.71
CA ASN A 153 -13.26 18.66 -1.38
C ASN A 153 -12.32 18.63 -2.58
N GLN A 154 -12.48 17.66 -3.48
CA GLN A 154 -11.73 17.58 -4.73
C GLN A 154 -12.16 18.69 -5.71
N MET A 155 -13.46 18.97 -5.81
CA MET A 155 -13.98 20.05 -6.66
C MET A 155 -13.48 21.43 -6.22
N ARG A 156 -13.30 21.65 -4.91
CA ARG A 156 -12.77 22.91 -4.37
C ARG A 156 -11.37 23.26 -4.87
N LEU A 157 -10.55 22.28 -5.25
CA LEU A 157 -9.23 22.51 -5.83
C LEU A 157 -9.28 23.20 -7.20
N TYR A 158 -10.43 23.17 -7.87
CA TYR A 158 -10.66 23.79 -9.18
C TYR A 158 -11.40 25.13 -9.08
N ILE A 159 -11.87 25.52 -7.88
CA ILE A 159 -12.49 26.82 -7.66
C ILE A 159 -11.35 27.81 -7.40
N PRO A 160 -11.10 28.79 -8.28
CA PRO A 160 -10.07 29.79 -8.02
C PRO A 160 -10.41 30.53 -6.73
N HIS A 161 -9.45 30.60 -5.80
CA HIS A 161 -9.54 31.50 -4.67
C HIS A 161 -9.44 32.92 -5.19
N THR A 162 -10.57 33.58 -5.39
CA THR A 162 -10.59 35.04 -5.52
C THR A 162 -10.25 35.59 -4.15
N GLU A 163 -8.99 35.96 -3.94
CA GLU A 163 -8.63 36.84 -2.83
C GLU A 163 -9.40 38.16 -2.99
N PRO A 164 -10.02 38.69 -1.93
CA PRO A 164 -10.64 40.01 -1.93
C PRO A 164 -9.61 41.14 -1.99
#